data_AF-A0A9E1TUY5-F1
#
_entry.id   AF-A0A9E1TUY5-F1
#
_cell.length_a   1.000
_cell.length_b   1.000
_cell.length_c   1.000
_cell.angle_alpha   90.00
_cell.angle_beta   90.00
_cell.angle_gamma   90.00
#
_symmetry.space_group_name_H-M   'P 1'
#
loop_
_entity.id
_entity.type
_entity.pdbx_description
1 polymer ?
#
loop_
_entity_poly.entity_id
_entity_poly.type
_entity_poly.pdbx_seq_one_letter_code
_entity_poly.pdbx_strand_id
1 'polypeptide(L)'
;MKNSTLIFFLLLGYLKSESLLQLENGKIQNYEGQIVNLKGCNLGNWLQLEMWMLGYADKGYADQYEFIKTLEDRFGKQDAEDLMDIYRSNWIKNSDFDIIKSFGMNTVRLPFDYKLLMGSDSEPFSLKKDAWEWLDHTIKMAKERDLYVILDMHGAPGRQSGMDHSGRVGYNKLWSNKAYQKQTAWLWNQISKRYKDEPTVAAYDLLNEPWGSNEKNLKKVVLKCYEAIRANNDNHIVIFPGHTSGIDFYKNIRSVNLDNVIYTMHFYPGLFGWGSPEPYVHTQFIKEGLPIWKKKMESFNSPLLIGEFNVVLNKAGGGEMMRRYYDYYESLNWPATMWSYKVLNEKGGIGDGSWGMVTNKNTLININISKASNSEIQNWFESFGTMEYSINEDLRYWLTTSDQTTPLASLPAKPPALLKPPGEDPLPSPWAVKDIGRSLKGGQIIKSNDWTFYGGGNDIWNTDDQFRFAYQKIAGDFSFSVKVDSLKNTHPYAKAGIMVRKNLNKNSAHGIINIFPSGATEYGYREKNGQVMKAKSGPKLDSSNQNLKVEKIKEYVHFYVNDKNEWVKIGELNINNWGKSIYIGLATLSHDNSQLTAVTYNNIHLSN
;
A
#
# COMPACT_ATOMS: atom_id res chain seq x y z
N MET A 1 -46.98 2.91 -35.33
CA MET A 1 -45.74 2.12 -35.19
C MET A 1 -45.28 2.28 -33.75
N LYS A 2 -45.51 1.25 -32.92
CA LYS A 2 -45.16 1.24 -31.49
C LYS A 2 -43.70 0.81 -31.37
N ASN A 3 -42.85 1.66 -30.81
CA ASN A 3 -41.51 1.27 -30.40
C ASN A 3 -41.62 0.58 -29.04
N SER A 4 -41.43 -0.73 -29.05
CA SER A 4 -41.38 -1.56 -27.84
C SER A 4 -40.05 -1.33 -27.13
N THR A 5 -40.10 -0.69 -25.96
CA THR A 5 -38.99 -0.68 -25.00
C THR A 5 -38.87 -2.08 -24.41
N LEU A 6 -37.84 -2.82 -24.83
CA LEU A 6 -37.52 -4.12 -24.26
C LEU A 6 -36.86 -3.91 -22.89
N ILE A 7 -37.64 -3.97 -21.83
CA ILE A 7 -37.15 -4.03 -20.45
C ILE A 7 -36.62 -5.44 -20.23
N PHE A 8 -35.30 -5.60 -20.22
CA PHE A 8 -34.67 -6.84 -19.74
C PHE A 8 -34.91 -6.92 -18.23
N PHE A 9 -35.89 -7.71 -17.82
CA PHE A 9 -35.91 -8.23 -16.46
C PHE A 9 -34.76 -9.22 -16.32
N LEU A 10 -33.65 -8.78 -15.71
CA LEU A 10 -32.70 -9.69 -15.09
C LEU A 10 -33.46 -10.43 -13.99
N LEU A 11 -33.82 -11.69 -14.26
CA LEU A 11 -34.10 -12.65 -13.21
C LEU A 11 -32.88 -12.64 -12.28
N LEU A 12 -33.04 -12.05 -11.09
CA LEU A 12 -32.17 -12.24 -9.94
C LEU A 12 -32.27 -13.71 -9.53
N GLY A 13 -31.69 -14.60 -10.33
CA GLY A 13 -31.32 -15.92 -9.88
C GLY A 13 -30.26 -15.71 -8.82
N TYR A 14 -30.53 -16.15 -7.60
CA TYR A 14 -29.49 -16.24 -6.57
C TYR A 14 -28.37 -17.10 -7.12
N LEU A 15 -27.24 -16.48 -7.49
CA LEU A 15 -26.02 -17.16 -7.88
C LEU A 15 -25.51 -17.91 -6.65
N LYS A 16 -25.76 -19.22 -6.63
CA LYS A 16 -25.22 -20.10 -5.61
C LYS A 16 -23.79 -20.50 -5.97
N SER A 17 -22.90 -20.61 -4.99
CA SER A 17 -21.54 -21.14 -5.17
C SER A 17 -21.52 -22.68 -5.23
N GLU A 18 -22.46 -23.25 -5.99
CA GLU A 18 -22.70 -24.70 -6.11
C GLU A 18 -22.06 -25.30 -7.38
N SER A 19 -21.59 -24.48 -8.32
CA SER A 19 -20.86 -24.91 -9.53
C SER A 19 -19.42 -24.41 -9.50
N LEU A 20 -18.51 -25.23 -10.04
CA LEU A 20 -17.17 -24.79 -10.41
C LEU A 20 -17.25 -23.61 -11.39
N LEU A 21 -16.18 -22.82 -11.44
CA LEU A 21 -16.04 -21.72 -12.40
C LEU A 21 -15.03 -22.09 -13.49
N GLN A 22 -15.28 -21.59 -14.70
CA GLN A 22 -14.45 -21.81 -15.88
C GLN A 22 -14.28 -20.52 -16.69
N LEU A 23 -13.21 -20.48 -17.48
CA LEU A 23 -12.95 -19.41 -18.44
C LEU A 23 -13.44 -19.86 -19.81
N GLU A 24 -14.50 -19.22 -20.30
CA GLU A 24 -15.08 -19.51 -21.60
C GLU A 24 -15.28 -18.20 -22.37
N ASN A 25 -14.73 -18.13 -23.58
CA ASN A 25 -14.75 -16.94 -24.45
C ASN A 25 -14.31 -15.64 -23.75
N GLY A 26 -13.25 -15.73 -22.93
CA GLY A 26 -12.69 -14.59 -22.21
C GLY A 26 -13.55 -14.08 -21.04
N LYS A 27 -14.50 -14.89 -20.57
CA LYS A 27 -15.40 -14.58 -19.44
C LYS A 27 -15.40 -15.72 -18.42
N ILE A 28 -15.53 -15.37 -17.15
CA ILE A 28 -15.75 -16.33 -16.07
C ILE A 28 -17.21 -16.73 -16.07
N GLN A 29 -17.45 -18.02 -16.17
CA GLN A 29 -18.79 -18.61 -16.20
C GLN A 29 -18.86 -19.79 -15.25
N ASN A 30 -20.06 -20.14 -14.80
CA ASN A 30 -20.31 -21.46 -14.20
C ASN A 30 -20.48 -22.52 -15.29
N TYR A 31 -20.70 -23.78 -14.89
CA TYR A 31 -20.84 -24.90 -15.84
C TYR A 31 -22.21 -24.90 -16.55
N GLU A 32 -23.16 -24.09 -16.09
CA GLU A 32 -24.43 -23.80 -16.75
C GLU A 32 -24.33 -22.69 -17.82
N GLY A 33 -23.15 -22.08 -18.01
CA GLY A 33 -22.92 -21.03 -19.01
C GLY A 33 -23.37 -19.62 -18.57
N GLN A 34 -23.64 -19.42 -17.28
CA GLN A 34 -23.97 -18.10 -16.72
C GLN A 34 -22.68 -17.34 -16.39
N ILE A 35 -22.61 -16.08 -16.83
CA ILE A 35 -21.49 -15.19 -16.46
C ILE A 35 -21.52 -14.91 -14.96
N VAL A 36 -20.38 -15.09 -14.30
CA VAL A 36 -20.21 -14.82 -12.87
C VAL A 36 -19.26 -13.64 -12.67
N ASN A 37 -19.76 -12.57 -12.04
CA ASN A 37 -18.96 -11.40 -11.67
C ASN A 37 -18.47 -11.55 -10.23
N LEU A 38 -17.17 -11.81 -10.04
CA LEU A 38 -16.59 -11.98 -8.70
C LEU A 38 -16.27 -10.60 -8.07
N LYS A 39 -17.15 -10.14 -7.18
CA LYS A 39 -17.04 -8.90 -6.42
C LYS A 39 -16.75 -9.25 -4.96
N GLY A 40 -15.56 -8.92 -4.47
CA GLY A 40 -15.13 -9.38 -3.15
C GLY A 40 -14.23 -8.43 -2.37
N CYS A 41 -13.69 -8.97 -1.28
CA CYS A 41 -12.69 -8.34 -0.42
C CYS A 41 -11.63 -9.37 -0.01
N ASN A 42 -10.49 -8.89 0.49
CA ASN A 42 -9.45 -9.75 1.05
C ASN A 42 -9.66 -9.98 2.54
N LEU A 43 -9.40 -11.20 3.02
CA LEU A 43 -9.34 -11.54 4.44
C LEU A 43 -7.91 -11.32 4.97
N GLY A 44 -7.42 -10.09 4.80
CA GLY A 44 -6.06 -9.70 5.19
C GLY A 44 -5.84 -9.76 6.71
N ASN A 45 -4.58 -9.92 7.08
CA ASN A 45 -4.14 -10.06 8.47
C ASN A 45 -4.83 -11.22 9.22
N TRP A 46 -5.28 -12.28 8.54
CA TRP A 46 -5.85 -13.46 9.20
C TRP A 46 -4.90 -14.67 9.16
N LEU A 47 -4.77 -15.29 7.98
CA LEU A 47 -3.90 -16.44 7.73
C LEU A 47 -2.53 -16.02 7.16
N GLN A 48 -2.37 -14.72 6.90
CA GLN A 48 -1.12 -14.03 6.60
C GLN A 48 -1.19 -12.67 7.30
N LEU A 49 -0.26 -12.42 8.22
CA LEU A 49 -0.22 -11.21 9.05
C LEU A 49 0.58 -10.09 8.40
N GLU A 50 0.05 -8.88 8.53
CA GLU A 50 0.72 -7.62 8.22
C GLU A 50 0.70 -6.73 9.46
N MET A 51 1.89 -6.45 10.00
CA MET A 51 2.01 -5.84 11.33
C MET A 51 1.37 -4.46 11.42
N TRP A 52 1.26 -3.73 10.32
CA TRP A 52 0.59 -2.43 10.30
C TRP A 52 -0.92 -2.56 10.57
N MET A 53 -1.58 -3.62 10.09
CA MET A 53 -3.00 -3.87 10.33
C MET A 53 -3.31 -4.29 11.76
N LEU A 54 -2.31 -4.86 12.46
CA LEU A 54 -2.37 -5.22 13.87
C LEU A 54 -1.95 -4.05 14.79
N GLY A 55 -1.37 -2.98 14.23
CA GLY A 55 -0.81 -1.86 14.99
C GLY A 55 0.54 -2.16 15.65
N TYR A 56 1.35 -3.05 15.05
CA TYR A 56 2.65 -3.49 15.57
C TYR A 56 3.86 -3.13 14.70
N ALA A 57 3.66 -2.62 13.48
CA ALA A 57 4.77 -2.21 12.61
C ALA A 57 5.68 -1.18 13.30
N ASP A 58 5.10 -0.18 13.97
CA ASP A 58 5.85 0.86 14.68
C ASP A 58 6.29 0.44 16.11
N LYS A 59 5.96 -0.79 16.54
CA LYS A 59 6.30 -1.34 17.87
C LYS A 59 7.53 -2.26 17.84
N GLY A 60 8.28 -2.21 16.74
CA GLY A 60 9.53 -2.98 16.58
C GLY A 60 9.34 -4.39 16.03
N TYR A 61 8.20 -4.67 15.38
CA TYR A 61 7.96 -5.94 14.67
C TYR A 61 7.89 -5.65 13.18
N ALA A 62 8.92 -6.04 12.44
CA ALA A 62 9.01 -5.79 11.01
C ALA A 62 8.01 -6.63 10.19
N ASP A 63 7.68 -7.84 10.66
CA ASP A 63 6.86 -8.80 9.91
C ASP A 63 6.26 -9.92 10.79
N GLN A 64 5.46 -10.79 10.16
CA GLN A 64 4.90 -12.00 10.78
C GLN A 64 5.96 -12.93 11.39
N TYR A 65 7.11 -13.10 10.73
CA TYR A 65 8.14 -14.01 11.20
C TYR A 65 8.72 -13.53 12.53
N GLU A 66 9.06 -12.25 12.67
CA GLU A 66 9.57 -11.68 13.92
C GLU A 66 8.53 -11.72 15.04
N PHE A 67 7.26 -11.47 14.71
CA PHE A 67 6.15 -11.55 15.66
C PHE A 67 5.99 -12.96 16.24
N ILE A 68 5.87 -13.97 15.39
CA ILE A 68 5.72 -15.37 15.83
C ILE A 68 7.01 -15.85 16.51
N LYS A 69 8.19 -15.49 15.99
CA LYS A 69 9.48 -15.85 16.60
C LYS A 69 9.60 -15.34 18.03
N THR A 70 9.09 -14.14 18.29
CA THR A 70 9.05 -13.56 19.63
C THR A 70 8.18 -14.39 20.58
N LEU A 71 7.03 -14.89 20.12
CA LEU A 71 6.21 -15.81 20.91
C LEU A 71 6.94 -17.14 21.17
N GLU A 72 7.56 -17.71 20.13
CA GLU A 72 8.34 -18.96 20.25
C GLU A 72 9.51 -18.82 21.24
N ASP A 73 10.24 -17.70 21.21
CA ASP A 73 11.38 -17.47 22.11
C ASP A 73 10.95 -17.30 23.56
N ARG A 74 9.72 -16.82 23.79
CA ARG A 74 9.19 -16.57 25.14
C ARG A 74 8.49 -17.77 25.75
N PHE A 75 7.73 -18.52 24.96
CA PHE A 75 6.84 -19.57 25.47
C PHE A 75 7.11 -20.96 24.87
N GLY A 76 8.01 -21.06 23.88
CA GLY A 76 8.22 -22.29 23.12
C GLY A 76 7.26 -22.41 21.94
N LYS A 77 7.57 -23.33 21.04
CA LYS A 77 6.85 -23.47 19.76
C LYS A 77 5.39 -23.89 19.90
N GLN A 78 5.09 -24.78 20.84
CA GLN A 78 3.72 -25.27 21.03
C GLN A 78 2.82 -24.16 21.56
N ASP A 79 3.20 -23.52 22.67
CA ASP A 79 2.44 -22.40 23.24
C ASP A 79 2.30 -21.22 22.27
N ALA A 80 3.32 -20.96 21.45
CA ALA A 80 3.22 -19.94 20.40
C ALA A 80 2.20 -20.31 19.32
N GLU A 81 2.15 -21.59 18.90
CA GLU A 81 1.14 -22.07 17.95
C GLU A 81 -0.26 -22.03 18.56
N ASP A 82 -0.43 -22.46 19.81
CA ASP A 82 -1.70 -22.42 20.53
C ASP A 82 -2.23 -20.96 20.63
N LEU A 83 -1.35 -20.00 20.94
CA LEU A 83 -1.69 -18.58 20.92
C LEU A 83 -2.11 -18.11 19.52
N MET A 84 -1.43 -18.55 18.47
CA MET A 84 -1.79 -18.20 17.10
C MET A 84 -3.10 -18.83 16.64
N ASP A 85 -3.47 -20.01 17.14
CA ASP A 85 -4.79 -20.60 16.88
C ASP A 85 -5.91 -19.83 17.60
N ILE A 86 -5.65 -19.35 18.82
CA ILE A 86 -6.56 -18.43 19.52
C ILE A 86 -6.73 -17.15 18.71
N TYR A 87 -5.65 -16.58 18.17
CA TYR A 87 -5.73 -15.42 17.28
C TYR A 87 -6.60 -15.71 16.06
N ARG A 88 -6.33 -16.78 15.32
CA ARG A 88 -7.06 -17.13 14.08
C ARG A 88 -8.54 -17.39 14.35
N SER A 89 -8.87 -18.03 15.47
CA SER A 89 -10.25 -18.29 15.91
C SER A 89 -11.05 -17.03 16.22
N ASN A 90 -10.38 -15.93 16.56
CA ASN A 90 -11.00 -14.70 17.04
C ASN A 90 -10.84 -13.52 16.07
N TRP A 91 -9.94 -13.61 15.09
CA TRP A 91 -9.76 -12.55 14.10
C TRP A 91 -10.88 -12.50 13.07
N ILE A 92 -11.19 -13.63 12.41
CA ILE A 92 -12.35 -13.79 11.53
C ILE A 92 -13.31 -14.81 12.13
N LYS A 93 -14.59 -14.45 12.24
CA LYS A 93 -15.68 -15.28 12.74
C LYS A 93 -16.73 -15.53 11.68
N ASN A 94 -17.65 -16.46 11.96
CA ASN A 94 -18.80 -16.72 11.09
C ASN A 94 -19.64 -15.45 10.79
N SER A 95 -19.83 -14.58 11.79
CA SER A 95 -20.56 -13.31 11.64
C SER A 95 -19.91 -12.34 10.65
N ASP A 96 -18.60 -12.48 10.41
CA ASP A 96 -17.86 -11.58 9.53
C ASP A 96 -18.26 -11.81 8.08
N PHE A 97 -18.62 -13.05 7.71
CA PHE A 97 -19.13 -13.37 6.38
C PHE A 97 -20.53 -12.78 6.14
N ASP A 98 -21.36 -12.64 7.19
CA ASP A 98 -22.64 -11.93 7.11
C ASP A 98 -22.43 -10.43 6.84
N ILE A 99 -21.43 -9.83 7.51
CA ILE A 99 -21.06 -8.44 7.28
C ILE A 99 -20.53 -8.27 5.85
N ILE A 100 -19.64 -9.15 5.37
CA ILE A 100 -19.12 -9.12 3.99
C ILE A 100 -20.27 -9.17 2.98
N LYS A 101 -21.25 -10.06 3.16
CA LYS A 101 -22.47 -10.11 2.33
C LYS A 101 -23.28 -8.82 2.39
N SER A 102 -23.35 -8.15 3.53
CA SER A 102 -24.07 -6.87 3.68
C SER A 102 -23.50 -5.73 2.83
N PHE A 103 -22.28 -5.85 2.29
CA PHE A 103 -21.70 -4.91 1.32
C PHE A 103 -21.96 -5.32 -0.15
N GLY A 104 -22.77 -6.37 -0.37
CA GLY A 104 -23.04 -6.91 -1.70
C GLY A 104 -21.87 -7.69 -2.30
N MET A 105 -20.98 -8.22 -1.46
CA MET A 105 -19.87 -9.09 -1.90
C MET A 105 -20.37 -10.52 -2.14
N ASN A 106 -19.82 -11.18 -3.15
CA ASN A 106 -20.06 -12.59 -3.46
C ASN A 106 -18.79 -13.45 -3.44
N THR A 107 -17.64 -12.85 -3.12
CA THR A 107 -16.33 -13.52 -3.13
C THR A 107 -15.46 -13.03 -1.97
N VAL A 108 -14.63 -13.91 -1.41
CA VAL A 108 -13.50 -13.54 -0.53
C VAL A 108 -12.19 -14.05 -1.13
N ARG A 109 -11.14 -13.24 -1.11
CA ARG A 109 -9.76 -13.69 -1.37
C ARG A 109 -9.10 -13.98 -0.02
N LEU A 110 -8.52 -15.17 0.12
CA LEU A 110 -7.91 -15.67 1.35
C LEU A 110 -6.38 -15.73 1.21
N PRO A 111 -5.66 -14.66 1.60
CA PRO A 111 -4.23 -14.69 1.81
C PRO A 111 -3.82 -15.73 2.86
N PHE A 112 -2.93 -16.66 2.53
CA PHE A 112 -2.38 -17.63 3.50
C PHE A 112 -0.87 -17.81 3.39
N ASP A 113 -0.22 -18.07 4.54
CA ASP A 113 1.19 -18.51 4.61
C ASP A 113 1.30 -20.03 4.35
N TYR A 114 2.25 -20.47 3.53
CA TYR A 114 2.57 -21.89 3.34
C TYR A 114 2.85 -22.64 4.65
N LYS A 115 3.34 -21.94 5.69
CA LYS A 115 3.61 -22.51 7.01
C LYS A 115 2.36 -22.98 7.76
N LEU A 116 1.16 -22.54 7.35
CA LEU A 116 -0.08 -23.11 7.87
C LEU A 116 -0.29 -24.55 7.42
N LEU A 117 0.17 -24.88 6.22
CA LEU A 117 -0.05 -26.19 5.61
C LEU A 117 1.14 -27.12 5.81
N MET A 118 2.35 -26.59 5.68
CA MET A 118 3.58 -27.37 5.62
C MET A 118 4.22 -27.58 6.99
N GLY A 119 4.83 -28.77 7.16
CA GLY A 119 5.66 -29.08 8.31
C GLY A 119 6.92 -28.21 8.40
N SER A 120 7.77 -28.52 9.39
CA SER A 120 9.01 -27.78 9.64
C SER A 120 9.96 -27.74 8.43
N ASP A 121 10.86 -26.75 8.39
CA ASP A 121 11.89 -26.63 7.33
C ASP A 121 12.79 -27.88 7.22
N SER A 122 12.87 -28.73 8.25
CA SER A 122 13.56 -30.03 8.24
C SER A 122 12.77 -31.16 7.55
N GLU A 123 11.46 -31.00 7.34
CA GLU A 123 10.58 -31.96 6.67
C GLU A 123 9.81 -31.30 5.49
N PRO A 124 10.53 -30.75 4.47
CA PRO A 124 9.99 -29.79 3.50
C PRO A 124 8.96 -30.31 2.47
N PHE A 125 8.45 -31.52 2.62
CA PHE A 125 7.41 -32.11 1.75
C PHE A 125 6.37 -32.89 2.58
N SER A 126 6.11 -32.39 3.77
CA SER A 126 5.12 -32.93 4.71
C SER A 126 4.06 -31.87 5.02
N LEU A 127 2.82 -32.32 5.23
CA LEU A 127 1.75 -31.49 5.74
C LEU A 127 1.73 -31.54 7.27
N LYS A 128 1.35 -30.45 7.93
CA LYS A 128 0.99 -30.50 9.35
C LYS A 128 -0.26 -31.39 9.54
N LYS A 129 -0.49 -31.87 10.76
CA LYS A 129 -1.68 -32.69 11.08
C LYS A 129 -2.99 -31.90 10.88
N ASP A 130 -2.94 -30.62 11.19
CA ASP A 130 -3.98 -29.59 11.14
C ASP A 130 -3.95 -28.77 9.85
N ALA A 131 -3.16 -29.17 8.84
CA ALA A 131 -2.88 -28.34 7.65
C ALA A 131 -4.14 -27.73 7.02
N TRP A 132 -5.26 -28.45 6.99
CA TRP A 132 -6.46 -28.03 6.27
C TRP A 132 -7.44 -27.21 7.09
N GLU A 133 -7.26 -27.11 8.41
CA GLU A 133 -8.25 -26.59 9.35
C GLU A 133 -8.79 -25.23 8.93
N TRP A 134 -7.90 -24.25 8.73
CA TRP A 134 -8.28 -22.88 8.44
C TRP A 134 -8.84 -22.67 7.02
N LEU A 135 -8.34 -23.43 6.04
CA LEU A 135 -8.83 -23.34 4.65
C LEU A 135 -10.23 -23.95 4.56
N ASP A 136 -10.44 -25.13 5.16
CA ASP A 136 -11.74 -25.78 5.22
C ASP A 136 -12.76 -24.95 6.00
N HIS A 137 -12.34 -24.36 7.13
CA HIS A 137 -13.19 -23.50 7.93
C HIS A 137 -13.66 -22.28 7.12
N THR A 138 -12.75 -21.65 6.37
CA THR A 138 -13.08 -20.54 5.46
C THR A 138 -14.08 -20.97 4.39
N ILE A 139 -13.80 -22.09 3.70
CA ILE A 139 -14.66 -22.61 2.63
C ILE A 139 -16.05 -22.96 3.17
N LYS A 140 -16.14 -23.54 4.37
CA LYS A 140 -17.41 -23.83 5.01
C LYS A 140 -18.22 -22.55 5.28
N MET A 141 -17.62 -21.53 5.91
CA MET A 141 -18.32 -20.27 6.19
C MET A 141 -18.77 -19.55 4.92
N ALA A 142 -17.96 -19.63 3.86
CA ALA A 142 -18.28 -19.09 2.54
C ALA A 142 -19.46 -19.83 1.88
N LYS A 143 -19.42 -21.17 1.88
CA LYS A 143 -20.46 -22.04 1.33
C LYS A 143 -21.81 -21.81 1.99
N GLU A 144 -21.85 -21.64 3.31
CA GLU A 144 -23.08 -21.35 4.06
C GLU A 144 -23.76 -20.04 3.66
N ARG A 145 -23.09 -19.18 2.89
CA ARG A 145 -23.57 -17.85 2.49
C ARG A 145 -23.51 -17.61 0.98
N ASP A 146 -23.29 -18.63 0.16
CA ASP A 146 -23.11 -18.49 -1.29
C ASP A 146 -21.99 -17.47 -1.63
N LEU A 147 -20.84 -17.60 -0.97
CA LEU A 147 -19.62 -16.85 -1.27
C LEU A 147 -18.62 -17.78 -1.94
N TYR A 148 -17.94 -17.30 -2.98
CA TYR A 148 -16.76 -17.96 -3.52
C TYR A 148 -15.49 -17.62 -2.71
N VAL A 149 -14.50 -18.50 -2.75
CA VAL A 149 -13.17 -18.31 -2.15
C VAL A 149 -12.08 -18.35 -3.22
N ILE A 150 -11.24 -17.32 -3.28
CA ILE A 150 -9.97 -17.36 -4.01
C ILE A 150 -8.87 -17.70 -3.01
N LEU A 151 -8.22 -18.86 -3.17
CA LEU A 151 -7.10 -19.25 -2.30
C LEU A 151 -5.82 -18.58 -2.81
N ASP A 152 -5.24 -17.70 -2.00
CA ASP A 152 -4.07 -16.91 -2.35
C ASP A 152 -2.84 -17.30 -1.53
N MET A 153 -1.84 -17.90 -2.18
CA MET A 153 -0.58 -18.20 -1.53
C MET A 153 0.23 -16.92 -1.38
N HIS A 154 -0.04 -16.25 -0.26
CA HIS A 154 0.48 -14.92 0.03
C HIS A 154 1.90 -14.97 0.62
N GLY A 155 2.27 -16.08 1.24
CA GLY A 155 3.65 -16.41 1.58
C GLY A 155 4.02 -17.79 1.06
N ALA A 156 4.85 -17.90 0.03
CA ALA A 156 5.29 -19.18 -0.53
C ALA A 156 6.52 -19.76 0.20
N PRO A 157 6.82 -21.07 0.06
CA PRO A 157 8.09 -21.65 0.49
C PRO A 157 9.28 -20.83 -0.03
N GLY A 158 10.17 -20.42 0.86
CA GLY A 158 11.31 -19.57 0.51
C GLY A 158 10.98 -18.08 0.32
N ARG A 159 9.71 -17.67 0.36
CA ARG A 159 9.19 -16.31 0.12
C ARG A 159 9.48 -15.77 -1.28
N GLN A 160 8.48 -15.14 -1.87
CA GLN A 160 8.47 -14.64 -3.24
C GLN A 160 8.71 -13.12 -3.35
N SER A 161 8.67 -12.41 -2.22
CA SER A 161 9.00 -10.99 -2.08
C SER A 161 9.98 -10.82 -0.91
N GLY A 162 10.70 -9.71 -0.87
CA GLY A 162 11.56 -9.33 0.26
C GLY A 162 10.85 -8.44 1.29
N MET A 163 9.54 -8.30 1.17
CA MET A 163 8.72 -7.38 1.96
C MET A 163 7.90 -8.12 3.01
N ASP A 164 7.38 -7.36 3.96
CA ASP A 164 6.63 -7.80 5.13
C ASP A 164 5.37 -8.61 4.77
N HIS A 165 4.62 -8.19 3.74
CA HIS A 165 3.41 -8.86 3.30
C HIS A 165 3.65 -10.34 2.92
N SER A 166 4.85 -10.73 2.44
CA SER A 166 5.17 -12.14 2.18
C SER A 166 5.47 -12.98 3.44
N GLY A 167 5.61 -12.30 4.59
CA GLY A 167 5.76 -12.89 5.92
C GLY A 167 7.18 -12.86 6.48
N ARG A 168 8.17 -12.30 5.76
CA ARG A 168 9.53 -12.08 6.27
C ARG A 168 10.33 -11.06 5.44
N VAL A 169 10.57 -9.87 6.01
CA VAL A 169 11.39 -8.81 5.42
C VAL A 169 12.81 -9.30 5.16
N GLY A 170 13.36 -8.94 3.99
CA GLY A 170 14.71 -9.29 3.57
C GLY A 170 14.92 -10.76 3.18
N TYR A 171 13.88 -11.62 3.28
CA TYR A 171 13.98 -13.03 2.93
C TYR A 171 13.21 -13.31 1.63
N ASN A 172 13.94 -13.50 0.53
CA ASN A 172 13.36 -13.72 -0.80
C ASN A 172 14.14 -14.80 -1.58
N LYS A 173 13.97 -16.06 -1.15
CA LYS A 173 14.80 -17.20 -1.58
C LYS A 173 14.12 -18.11 -2.60
N LEU A 174 12.82 -17.96 -2.87
CA LEU A 174 12.11 -18.77 -3.87
C LEU A 174 12.80 -18.71 -5.25
N TRP A 175 13.30 -17.54 -5.63
CA TRP A 175 13.85 -17.31 -6.97
C TRP A 175 15.21 -17.96 -7.20
N SER A 176 16.04 -18.05 -6.16
CA SER A 176 17.40 -18.56 -6.25
C SER A 176 17.53 -20.04 -5.83
N ASN A 177 16.51 -20.60 -5.18
CA ASN A 177 16.56 -21.96 -4.64
C ASN A 177 15.55 -22.91 -5.33
N LYS A 178 16.08 -23.87 -6.08
CA LYS A 178 15.26 -24.89 -6.77
C LYS A 178 14.47 -25.80 -5.81
N ALA A 179 14.92 -25.99 -4.57
CA ALA A 179 14.19 -26.76 -3.57
C ALA A 179 12.89 -26.04 -3.19
N TYR A 180 12.96 -24.73 -2.88
CA TYR A 180 11.77 -23.93 -2.59
C TYR A 180 10.79 -23.93 -3.77
N GLN A 181 11.26 -23.81 -5.02
CA GLN A 181 10.39 -23.93 -6.20
C GLN A 181 9.70 -25.30 -6.33
N LYS A 182 10.35 -26.39 -5.90
CA LYS A 182 9.74 -27.72 -5.86
C LYS A 182 8.71 -27.82 -4.73
N GLN A 183 9.01 -27.24 -3.57
CA GLN A 183 8.11 -27.21 -2.42
C GLN A 183 6.83 -26.43 -2.73
N THR A 184 6.94 -25.25 -3.35
CA THR A 184 5.78 -24.45 -3.77
C THR A 184 4.86 -25.23 -4.72
N ALA A 185 5.43 -25.86 -5.75
CA ALA A 185 4.65 -26.67 -6.70
C ALA A 185 4.06 -27.94 -6.04
N TRP A 186 4.82 -28.58 -5.14
CA TRP A 186 4.31 -29.72 -4.38
C TRP A 186 3.13 -29.32 -3.48
N LEU A 187 3.19 -28.16 -2.82
CA LEU A 187 2.11 -27.68 -1.99
C LEU A 187 0.86 -27.39 -2.81
N TRP A 188 1.00 -26.73 -3.96
CA TRP A 188 -0.10 -26.55 -4.91
C TRP A 188 -0.68 -27.88 -5.40
N ASN A 189 0.14 -28.92 -5.60
CA ASN A 189 -0.36 -30.27 -5.89
C ASN A 189 -1.21 -30.84 -4.74
N GLN A 190 -0.85 -30.60 -3.47
CA GLN A 190 -1.64 -31.06 -2.31
C GLN A 190 -2.96 -30.29 -2.20
N ILE A 191 -2.92 -28.96 -2.35
CA ILE A 191 -4.11 -28.09 -2.31
C ILE A 191 -5.09 -28.53 -3.41
N SER A 192 -4.60 -28.72 -4.63
CA SER A 192 -5.39 -29.19 -5.76
C SER A 192 -6.01 -30.57 -5.51
N LYS A 193 -5.26 -31.55 -4.98
CA LYS A 193 -5.82 -32.87 -4.63
C LYS A 193 -7.01 -32.77 -3.67
N ARG A 194 -6.95 -31.82 -2.72
CA ARG A 194 -8.00 -31.62 -1.73
C ARG A 194 -9.23 -30.94 -2.31
N TYR A 195 -9.03 -29.89 -3.11
CA TYR A 195 -10.11 -28.97 -3.48
C TYR A 195 -10.57 -29.07 -4.93
N LYS A 196 -10.00 -29.95 -5.77
CA LYS A 196 -10.35 -30.07 -7.19
C LYS A 196 -11.85 -30.22 -7.51
N ASP A 197 -12.64 -30.74 -6.57
CA ASP A 197 -14.09 -30.96 -6.70
C ASP A 197 -14.92 -30.01 -5.80
N GLU A 198 -14.31 -28.98 -5.20
CA GLU A 198 -14.97 -28.05 -4.28
C GLU A 198 -15.41 -26.76 -5.00
N PRO A 199 -16.68 -26.64 -5.43
CA PRO A 199 -17.16 -25.49 -6.23
C PRO A 199 -17.12 -24.15 -5.50
N THR A 200 -17.07 -24.14 -4.17
CA THR A 200 -16.91 -22.89 -3.42
C THR A 200 -15.53 -22.26 -3.63
N VAL A 201 -14.51 -23.04 -4.00
CA VAL A 201 -13.24 -22.47 -4.43
C VAL A 201 -13.40 -21.96 -5.87
N ALA A 202 -13.29 -20.65 -6.07
CA ALA A 202 -13.38 -20.06 -7.40
C ALA A 202 -12.07 -20.22 -8.19
N ALA A 203 -10.93 -20.01 -7.50
CA ALA A 203 -9.63 -19.96 -8.16
C ALA A 203 -8.46 -20.15 -7.19
N TYR A 204 -7.30 -20.48 -7.76
CA TYR A 204 -6.00 -20.54 -7.10
C TYR A 204 -5.11 -19.37 -7.53
N ASP A 205 -4.82 -18.45 -6.62
CA ASP A 205 -3.86 -17.35 -6.81
C ASP A 205 -2.46 -17.78 -6.38
N LEU A 206 -1.63 -18.07 -7.38
CA LEU A 206 -0.45 -18.91 -7.21
C LEU A 206 0.63 -18.31 -6.32
N LEU A 207 0.83 -16.99 -6.41
CA LEU A 207 1.81 -16.23 -5.65
C LEU A 207 1.36 -14.77 -5.55
N ASN A 208 1.25 -14.25 -4.33
CA ASN A 208 1.07 -12.82 -4.17
C ASN A 208 2.35 -12.04 -4.49
N GLU A 209 2.23 -10.94 -5.26
CA GLU A 209 3.27 -9.92 -5.47
C GLU A 209 4.73 -10.44 -5.52
N PRO A 210 5.10 -11.19 -6.57
CA PRO A 210 6.40 -11.86 -6.70
C PRO A 210 7.58 -10.89 -6.99
N TRP A 211 7.84 -9.95 -6.09
CA TRP A 211 8.87 -8.92 -6.23
C TRP A 211 10.28 -9.49 -6.02
N GLY A 212 11.21 -9.18 -6.93
CA GLY A 212 12.61 -9.65 -6.84
C GLY A 212 12.95 -10.85 -7.71
N SER A 213 12.05 -11.23 -8.62
CA SER A 213 12.34 -12.13 -9.74
C SER A 213 12.55 -11.36 -11.04
N ASN A 214 12.81 -12.08 -12.13
CA ASN A 214 12.60 -11.58 -13.48
C ASN A 214 11.48 -12.38 -14.16
N GLU A 215 10.96 -11.85 -15.26
CA GLU A 215 9.86 -12.43 -16.04
C GLU A 215 10.08 -13.91 -16.38
N LYS A 216 11.29 -14.28 -16.80
CA LYS A 216 11.64 -15.66 -17.18
C LYS A 216 11.55 -16.62 -16.00
N ASN A 217 12.08 -16.22 -14.85
CA ASN A 217 12.10 -17.06 -13.66
C ASN A 217 10.72 -17.16 -13.02
N LEU A 218 9.97 -16.05 -12.96
CA LEU A 218 8.58 -16.05 -12.52
C LEU A 218 7.72 -17.00 -13.36
N LYS A 219 7.75 -16.84 -14.69
CA LYS A 219 7.04 -17.72 -15.64
C LYS A 219 7.36 -19.19 -15.42
N LYS A 220 8.64 -19.53 -15.19
CA LYS A 220 9.06 -20.91 -14.95
C LYS A 220 8.46 -21.50 -13.67
N VAL A 221 8.44 -20.74 -12.59
CA VAL A 221 7.89 -21.21 -11.29
C VAL A 221 6.37 -21.35 -11.39
N VAL A 222 5.69 -20.35 -11.95
CA VAL A 222 4.24 -20.35 -12.16
C VAL A 222 3.77 -21.52 -13.01
N LEU A 223 4.45 -21.79 -14.14
CA LEU A 223 4.13 -22.95 -14.98
C LEU A 223 4.33 -24.28 -14.27
N LYS A 224 5.35 -24.40 -13.43
CA LYS A 224 5.56 -25.61 -12.63
C LYS A 224 4.41 -25.83 -11.64
N CYS A 225 3.92 -24.77 -10.98
CA CYS A 225 2.78 -24.88 -10.09
C CYS A 225 1.50 -25.25 -10.86
N TYR A 226 1.27 -24.61 -12.01
CA TYR A 226 0.14 -24.93 -12.91
C TYR A 226 0.14 -26.41 -13.34
N GLU A 227 1.27 -26.93 -13.82
CA GLU A 227 1.40 -28.34 -14.20
C GLU A 227 1.13 -29.27 -13.02
N ALA A 228 1.56 -28.90 -11.81
CA ALA A 228 1.34 -29.69 -10.60
C ALA A 228 -0.14 -29.74 -10.17
N ILE A 229 -0.91 -28.68 -10.44
CA ILE A 229 -2.36 -28.63 -10.24
C ILE A 229 -3.05 -29.48 -11.31
N ARG A 230 -2.77 -29.24 -12.60
CA ARG A 230 -3.41 -29.96 -13.71
C ARG A 230 -3.09 -31.46 -13.73
N ALA A 231 -1.98 -31.89 -13.14
CA ALA A 231 -1.67 -33.31 -12.93
C ALA A 231 -2.73 -34.07 -12.09
N ASN A 232 -3.58 -33.36 -11.35
CA ASN A 232 -4.67 -33.95 -10.56
C ASN A 232 -6.03 -33.96 -11.30
N ASN A 233 -6.08 -33.56 -12.58
CA ASN A 233 -7.31 -33.28 -13.34
C ASN A 233 -8.19 -32.21 -12.69
N ASP A 234 -7.55 -31.25 -12.05
CA ASP A 234 -8.20 -30.14 -11.39
C ASP A 234 -8.47 -29.03 -12.40
N ASN A 235 -9.75 -28.67 -12.58
CA ASN A 235 -10.19 -27.70 -13.60
C ASN A 235 -10.43 -26.29 -13.05
N HIS A 236 -10.12 -26.02 -11.78
CA HIS A 236 -10.24 -24.68 -11.20
C HIS A 236 -9.49 -23.64 -12.02
N ILE A 237 -9.98 -22.40 -11.95
CA ILE A 237 -9.26 -21.24 -12.49
C ILE A 237 -7.92 -21.09 -11.76
N VAL A 238 -6.83 -20.96 -12.51
CA VAL A 238 -5.50 -20.70 -11.97
C VAL A 238 -5.10 -19.28 -12.35
N ILE A 239 -4.77 -18.46 -11.35
CA ILE A 239 -4.41 -17.07 -11.52
C ILE A 239 -2.89 -16.94 -11.57
N PHE A 240 -2.40 -16.37 -12.67
CA PHE A 240 -0.98 -16.10 -12.87
C PHE A 240 -0.64 -14.67 -12.41
N PRO A 241 0.33 -14.51 -11.50
CA PRO A 241 0.68 -13.20 -10.96
C PRO A 241 1.46 -12.36 -11.97
N GLY A 242 1.18 -11.05 -11.95
CA GLY A 242 1.97 -10.06 -12.67
C GLY A 242 3.35 -9.80 -12.08
N HIS A 243 4.23 -9.29 -12.93
CA HIS A 243 5.53 -8.74 -12.53
C HIS A 243 5.43 -7.20 -12.48
N THR A 244 6.41 -6.52 -11.91
CA THR A 244 6.47 -5.04 -11.92
C THR A 244 6.54 -4.45 -13.34
N SER A 245 6.95 -5.26 -14.33
CA SER A 245 6.92 -4.92 -15.76
C SER A 245 5.59 -5.27 -16.46
N GLY A 246 4.61 -5.80 -15.75
CA GLY A 246 3.32 -6.25 -16.28
C GLY A 246 3.26 -7.77 -16.49
N ILE A 247 2.49 -8.21 -17.49
CA ILE A 247 2.16 -9.63 -17.74
C ILE A 247 2.55 -10.11 -19.15
N ASP A 248 3.09 -9.24 -20.01
CA ASP A 248 3.26 -9.54 -21.44
C ASP A 248 4.18 -10.75 -21.71
N PHE A 249 5.05 -11.11 -20.78
CA PHE A 249 5.93 -12.29 -20.89
C PHE A 249 5.19 -13.64 -20.84
N TYR A 250 3.92 -13.64 -20.40
CA TYR A 250 3.03 -14.79 -20.52
C TYR A 250 2.46 -14.96 -21.93
N LYS A 251 2.53 -13.93 -22.81
CA LYS A 251 2.11 -14.08 -24.20
C LYS A 251 2.90 -15.18 -24.87
N ASN A 252 2.22 -16.03 -25.64
CA ASN A 252 2.80 -17.11 -26.43
C ASN A 252 3.49 -18.21 -25.61
N ILE A 253 2.92 -18.60 -24.46
CA ILE A 253 3.30 -19.87 -23.82
C ILE A 253 2.93 -21.02 -24.76
N ARG A 254 3.95 -21.78 -25.19
CA ARG A 254 3.80 -22.98 -26.05
C ARG A 254 4.34 -24.25 -25.40
N SER A 255 5.03 -24.11 -24.26
CA SER A 255 5.61 -25.25 -23.54
C SER A 255 4.56 -26.09 -22.82
N VAL A 256 3.38 -25.52 -22.55
CA VAL A 256 2.25 -26.15 -21.86
C VAL A 256 0.97 -25.63 -22.52
N ASN A 257 -0.03 -26.49 -22.67
CA ASN A 257 -1.37 -26.06 -23.09
C ASN A 257 -2.08 -25.45 -21.87
N LEU A 258 -2.44 -24.18 -21.95
CA LEU A 258 -3.10 -23.47 -20.84
C LEU A 258 -4.62 -23.51 -21.03
N ASP A 259 -5.34 -23.87 -19.97
CA ASP A 259 -6.78 -23.80 -19.83
C ASP A 259 -7.15 -23.14 -18.49
N ASN A 260 -8.30 -22.47 -18.41
CA ASN A 260 -8.78 -21.82 -17.19
C ASN A 260 -7.71 -20.97 -16.48
N VAL A 261 -6.91 -20.22 -17.26
CA VAL A 261 -5.90 -19.30 -16.72
C VAL A 261 -6.36 -17.84 -16.84
N ILE A 262 -6.33 -17.13 -15.72
CA ILE A 262 -6.46 -15.67 -15.68
C ILE A 262 -5.20 -15.04 -15.08
N TYR A 263 -5.13 -13.71 -15.05
CA TYR A 263 -3.96 -12.97 -14.57
C TYR A 263 -4.35 -12.03 -13.43
N THR A 264 -3.41 -11.65 -12.57
CA THR A 264 -3.67 -10.65 -11.51
C THR A 264 -2.69 -9.49 -11.51
N MET A 265 -3.20 -8.30 -11.19
CA MET A 265 -2.45 -7.06 -10.94
C MET A 265 -3.09 -6.28 -9.80
N HIS A 266 -2.27 -5.56 -9.04
CA HIS A 266 -2.72 -4.74 -7.92
C HIS A 266 -2.56 -3.25 -8.25
N PHE A 267 -3.63 -2.47 -8.07
CA PHE A 267 -3.64 -1.06 -8.43
C PHE A 267 -4.04 -0.19 -7.25
N TYR A 268 -3.14 0.71 -6.85
CA TYR A 268 -3.35 1.64 -5.74
C TYR A 268 -3.18 3.10 -6.19
N PRO A 269 -4.01 3.59 -7.13
CA PRO A 269 -3.97 4.98 -7.56
C PRO A 269 -4.12 5.92 -6.35
N GLY A 270 -3.31 6.98 -6.30
CA GLY A 270 -3.28 7.90 -5.17
C GLY A 270 -2.47 7.43 -3.95
N LEU A 271 -1.83 6.26 -4.03
CA LEU A 271 -0.96 5.69 -2.99
C LEU A 271 0.34 5.16 -3.61
N PHE A 272 1.35 4.87 -2.78
CA PHE A 272 2.60 4.20 -3.19
C PHE A 272 3.31 4.77 -4.43
N GLY A 273 3.30 6.09 -4.59
CA GLY A 273 3.92 6.78 -5.72
C GLY A 273 3.01 6.98 -6.94
N TRP A 274 1.74 6.56 -6.87
CA TRP A 274 0.73 6.74 -7.93
C TRP A 274 -0.04 8.07 -7.80
N GLY A 275 0.64 9.12 -7.35
CA GLY A 275 0.06 10.44 -7.10
C GLY A 275 -0.58 10.58 -5.72
N SER A 276 -1.39 11.64 -5.56
CA SER A 276 -2.09 11.94 -4.32
C SER A 276 -3.50 11.33 -4.30
N PRO A 277 -4.05 10.98 -3.13
CA PRO A 277 -5.40 10.41 -3.00
C PRO A 277 -6.46 11.50 -3.19
N GLU A 278 -6.65 11.90 -4.44
CA GLU A 278 -7.52 12.99 -4.88
C GLU A 278 -8.43 12.49 -6.03
N PRO A 279 -9.67 13.00 -6.17
CA PRO A 279 -10.62 12.46 -7.15
C PRO A 279 -10.11 12.49 -8.60
N TYR A 280 -9.28 13.47 -8.96
CA TYR A 280 -8.74 13.57 -10.31
C TYR A 280 -7.72 12.47 -10.63
N VAL A 281 -6.98 11.96 -9.65
CA VAL A 281 -6.03 10.84 -9.85
C VAL A 281 -6.79 9.56 -10.16
N HIS A 282 -7.85 9.28 -9.41
CA HIS A 282 -8.72 8.14 -9.65
C HIS A 282 -9.47 8.27 -10.98
N THR A 283 -10.00 9.46 -11.28
CA THR A 283 -10.68 9.74 -12.56
C THR A 283 -9.75 9.53 -13.74
N GLN A 284 -8.50 10.00 -13.65
CA GLN A 284 -7.49 9.78 -14.69
C GLN A 284 -7.20 8.29 -14.86
N PHE A 285 -6.99 7.56 -13.76
CA PHE A 285 -6.72 6.13 -13.84
C PHE A 285 -7.90 5.35 -14.47
N ILE A 286 -9.14 5.69 -14.15
CA ILE A 286 -10.33 5.07 -14.76
C ILE A 286 -10.44 5.41 -16.27
N LYS A 287 -10.18 6.66 -16.66
CA LYS A 287 -10.35 7.13 -18.06
C LYS A 287 -9.19 6.76 -18.98
N GLU A 288 -7.98 6.64 -18.45
CA GLU A 288 -6.76 6.50 -19.24
C GLU A 288 -6.00 5.21 -18.90
N GLY A 289 -5.85 4.90 -17.61
CA GLY A 289 -5.10 3.74 -17.13
C GLY A 289 -5.81 2.41 -17.40
N LEU A 290 -7.06 2.26 -16.95
CA LEU A 290 -7.82 1.03 -17.12
C LEU A 290 -8.07 0.66 -18.58
N PRO A 291 -8.36 1.60 -19.51
CA PRO A 291 -8.48 1.26 -20.94
C PRO A 291 -7.20 0.66 -21.55
N ILE A 292 -6.01 1.04 -21.08
CA ILE A 292 -4.75 0.42 -21.52
C ILE A 292 -4.72 -1.06 -21.11
N TRP A 293 -5.12 -1.36 -19.88
CA TRP A 293 -5.23 -2.73 -19.39
C TRP A 293 -6.34 -3.49 -20.10
N LYS A 294 -7.50 -2.87 -20.35
CA LYS A 294 -8.59 -3.48 -21.13
C LYS A 294 -8.09 -3.97 -22.49
N LYS A 295 -7.43 -3.09 -23.26
CA LYS A 295 -6.85 -3.44 -24.56
C LYS A 295 -5.79 -4.54 -24.43
N LYS A 296 -5.01 -4.54 -23.35
CA LYS A 296 -4.06 -5.62 -23.08
C LYS A 296 -4.79 -6.94 -22.86
N MET A 297 -5.82 -6.98 -22.03
CA MET A 297 -6.56 -8.21 -21.71
C MET A 297 -7.39 -8.76 -22.87
N GLU A 298 -7.88 -7.90 -23.76
CA GLU A 298 -8.45 -8.32 -25.04
C GLU A 298 -7.44 -9.17 -25.85
N SER A 299 -6.14 -8.82 -25.81
CA SER A 299 -5.09 -9.63 -26.47
C SER A 299 -4.75 -10.95 -25.77
N PHE A 300 -5.16 -11.11 -24.51
CA PHE A 300 -5.04 -12.36 -23.76
C PHE A 300 -6.30 -13.23 -23.83
N ASN A 301 -7.41 -12.71 -24.33
CA ASN A 301 -8.74 -13.33 -24.27
C ASN A 301 -9.06 -13.86 -22.86
N SER A 302 -8.80 -13.04 -21.83
CA SER A 302 -8.91 -13.45 -20.43
C SER A 302 -9.23 -12.25 -19.53
N PRO A 303 -10.00 -12.41 -18.45
CA PRO A 303 -10.14 -11.40 -17.40
C PRO A 303 -8.85 -11.11 -16.65
N LEU A 304 -8.80 -9.95 -16.02
CA LEU A 304 -7.76 -9.58 -15.06
C LEU A 304 -8.39 -9.54 -13.67
N LEU A 305 -7.92 -10.39 -12.75
CA LEU A 305 -8.21 -10.22 -11.34
C LEU A 305 -7.51 -8.94 -10.86
N ILE A 306 -8.29 -8.00 -10.33
CA ILE A 306 -7.78 -6.92 -9.51
C ILE A 306 -7.72 -7.44 -8.08
N GLY A 307 -6.63 -8.17 -7.76
CA GLY A 307 -6.48 -8.90 -6.51
C GLY A 307 -6.44 -7.98 -5.30
N GLU A 308 -5.92 -6.77 -5.50
CA GLU A 308 -5.89 -5.73 -4.50
C GLU A 308 -6.03 -4.34 -5.11
N PHE A 309 -6.87 -3.53 -4.48
CA PHE A 309 -7.00 -2.10 -4.70
C PHE A 309 -7.72 -1.49 -3.48
N ASN A 310 -7.59 -0.17 -3.28
CA ASN A 310 -8.41 0.54 -2.31
C ASN A 310 -8.55 2.04 -2.65
N VAL A 311 -9.66 2.64 -2.23
CA VAL A 311 -9.86 4.08 -2.07
C VAL A 311 -9.99 4.36 -0.57
N VAL A 312 -8.84 4.55 0.08
CA VAL A 312 -8.76 4.58 1.56
C VAL A 312 -9.41 5.83 2.15
N LEU A 313 -9.28 6.99 1.48
CA LEU A 313 -9.61 8.29 2.07
C LEU A 313 -10.91 8.87 1.51
N ASN A 314 -11.72 9.47 2.39
CA ASN A 314 -12.96 10.15 1.99
C ASN A 314 -12.68 11.26 0.97
N LYS A 315 -11.57 11.98 1.12
CA LYS A 315 -11.15 13.02 0.18
C LYS A 315 -10.82 12.50 -1.23
N ALA A 316 -10.50 11.22 -1.39
CA ALA A 316 -10.30 10.60 -2.71
C ALA A 316 -11.63 10.27 -3.41
N GLY A 317 -12.76 10.49 -2.72
CA GLY A 317 -14.12 10.21 -3.18
C GLY A 317 -14.83 9.07 -2.45
N GLY A 318 -14.20 8.49 -1.41
CA GLY A 318 -14.84 7.53 -0.50
C GLY A 318 -15.49 6.31 -1.18
N GLY A 319 -16.58 5.83 -0.60
CA GLY A 319 -17.37 4.70 -1.09
C GLY A 319 -17.90 4.91 -2.50
N GLU A 320 -18.24 6.15 -2.85
CA GLU A 320 -18.72 6.50 -4.19
C GLU A 320 -17.63 6.22 -5.26
N MET A 321 -16.38 6.61 -4.97
CA MET A 321 -15.26 6.31 -5.87
C MET A 321 -14.93 4.81 -5.90
N MET A 322 -15.02 4.12 -4.75
CA MET A 322 -14.88 2.67 -4.72
C MET A 322 -15.92 1.96 -5.61
N ARG A 323 -17.18 2.42 -5.59
CA ARG A 323 -18.25 1.90 -6.45
C ARG A 323 -17.92 2.00 -7.93
N ARG A 324 -17.31 3.12 -8.38
CA ARG A 324 -16.87 3.27 -9.79
C ARG A 324 -15.86 2.22 -10.22
N TYR A 325 -14.92 1.87 -9.34
CA TYR A 325 -13.95 0.82 -9.64
C TYR A 325 -14.63 -0.53 -9.80
N TYR A 326 -15.47 -0.92 -8.85
CA TYR A 326 -16.22 -2.18 -8.95
C TYR A 326 -17.11 -2.23 -10.19
N ASP A 327 -17.86 -1.17 -10.50
CA ASP A 327 -18.71 -1.11 -11.69
C ASP A 327 -17.88 -1.23 -12.99
N TYR A 328 -16.72 -0.56 -13.05
CA TYR A 328 -15.83 -0.65 -14.21
C TYR A 328 -15.30 -2.07 -14.37
N TYR A 329 -14.79 -2.69 -13.30
CA TYR A 329 -14.27 -4.06 -13.34
C TYR A 329 -15.37 -5.06 -13.70
N GLU A 330 -16.56 -4.93 -13.10
CA GLU A 330 -17.73 -5.74 -13.42
C GLU A 330 -18.13 -5.63 -14.89
N SER A 331 -18.12 -4.42 -15.48
CA SER A 331 -18.42 -4.21 -16.90
C SER A 331 -17.48 -4.97 -17.85
N LEU A 332 -16.29 -5.32 -17.38
CA LEU A 332 -15.31 -6.11 -18.10
C LEU A 332 -15.33 -7.60 -17.72
N ASN A 333 -16.15 -8.00 -16.75
CA ASN A 333 -16.12 -9.29 -16.06
C ASN A 333 -14.73 -9.58 -15.45
N TRP A 334 -14.11 -8.54 -14.90
CA TRP A 334 -12.87 -8.64 -14.15
C TRP A 334 -13.19 -8.89 -12.67
N PRO A 335 -12.73 -10.00 -12.09
CA PRO A 335 -12.79 -10.21 -10.64
C PRO A 335 -12.09 -9.07 -9.91
N ALA A 336 -12.63 -8.64 -8.77
CA ALA A 336 -12.03 -7.57 -8.00
C ALA A 336 -12.19 -7.78 -6.49
N THR A 337 -11.10 -7.64 -5.75
CA THR A 337 -11.08 -7.76 -4.29
C THR A 337 -10.41 -6.55 -3.65
N MET A 338 -11.16 -5.75 -2.90
CA MET A 338 -10.56 -4.62 -2.18
C MET A 338 -9.66 -5.12 -1.03
N TRP A 339 -8.58 -4.39 -0.77
CA TRP A 339 -7.69 -4.64 0.36
C TRP A 339 -7.97 -3.61 1.45
N SER A 340 -8.69 -3.91 2.54
CA SER A 340 -9.05 -5.25 3.03
C SER A 340 -10.39 -5.28 3.77
N TYR A 341 -10.81 -6.45 4.26
CA TYR A 341 -12.04 -6.60 5.05
C TYR A 341 -11.92 -5.91 6.43
N LYS A 342 -10.95 -6.33 7.25
CA LYS A 342 -10.80 -5.91 8.66
C LYS A 342 -9.42 -5.35 8.90
N VAL A 343 -9.35 -4.14 9.48
CA VAL A 343 -8.12 -3.52 9.96
C VAL A 343 -8.34 -2.92 11.34
N LEU A 344 -7.29 -2.80 12.14
CA LEU A 344 -7.38 -2.14 13.43
C LEU A 344 -7.07 -0.63 13.33
N ASN A 345 -7.72 0.15 14.18
CA ASN A 345 -7.54 1.57 14.38
C ASN A 345 -7.30 1.84 15.87
N GLU A 346 -6.16 2.39 16.24
CA GLU A 346 -5.80 2.61 17.66
C GLU A 346 -6.85 3.41 18.44
N LYS A 347 -7.48 4.41 17.82
CA LYS A 347 -8.49 5.27 18.45
C LYS A 347 -9.92 4.70 18.35
N GLY A 348 -10.12 3.67 17.53
CA GLY A 348 -11.43 3.19 17.14
C GLY A 348 -12.13 4.06 16.09
N GLY A 349 -13.12 3.48 15.42
CA GLY A 349 -13.90 4.13 14.38
C GLY A 349 -13.27 4.09 12.99
N ILE A 350 -14.01 4.60 12.01
CA ILE A 350 -13.61 4.65 10.59
C ILE A 350 -12.73 5.87 10.25
N GLY A 351 -12.83 6.98 11.02
CA GLY A 351 -12.04 8.21 10.78
C GLY A 351 -12.31 8.88 9.43
N ASP A 352 -11.35 9.71 8.95
CA ASP A 352 -11.40 10.39 7.64
C ASP A 352 -11.15 9.45 6.43
N GLY A 353 -11.08 8.14 6.70
CA GLY A 353 -10.79 7.10 5.74
C GLY A 353 -10.31 5.83 6.44
N SER A 354 -10.62 4.67 5.87
CA SER A 354 -10.26 3.36 6.42
C SER A 354 -9.75 2.42 5.32
N TRP A 355 -8.70 1.66 5.62
CA TRP A 355 -8.25 0.56 4.78
C TRP A 355 -9.19 -0.65 4.84
N GLY A 356 -10.02 -0.75 5.88
CA GLY A 356 -10.97 -1.84 6.10
C GLY A 356 -12.41 -1.47 5.80
N MET A 357 -13.20 -2.48 5.42
CA MET A 357 -14.67 -2.43 5.47
C MET A 357 -15.18 -2.30 6.91
N VAL A 358 -14.45 -2.89 7.86
CA VAL A 358 -14.68 -2.77 9.30
C VAL A 358 -13.40 -2.42 10.06
N THR A 359 -13.58 -1.74 11.18
CA THR A 359 -12.54 -1.51 12.19
C THR A 359 -13.09 -1.76 13.59
N ASN A 360 -12.24 -1.75 14.62
CA ASN A 360 -12.70 -1.74 16.01
C ASN A 360 -13.45 -0.44 16.34
N LYS A 361 -14.56 -0.54 17.08
CA LYS A 361 -15.37 0.62 17.47
C LYS A 361 -14.73 1.44 18.59
N ASN A 362 -14.19 0.75 19.59
CA ASN A 362 -13.61 1.36 20.78
C ASN A 362 -12.09 1.40 20.66
N THR A 363 -11.44 2.33 21.37
CA THR A 363 -9.98 2.42 21.50
C THR A 363 -9.36 1.06 21.82
N LEU A 364 -8.26 0.72 21.15
CA LEU A 364 -7.57 -0.54 21.37
C LEU A 364 -6.76 -0.52 22.64
N ILE A 365 -6.78 -1.65 23.35
CA ILE A 365 -5.81 -1.95 24.38
C ILE A 365 -4.62 -2.61 23.69
N ASN A 366 -3.49 -1.90 23.70
CA ASN A 366 -2.24 -2.41 23.17
C ASN A 366 -1.45 -3.08 24.30
N ILE A 367 -1.00 -4.32 24.07
CA ILE A 367 -0.09 -5.02 24.97
C ILE A 367 1.34 -4.99 24.42
N ASN A 368 2.32 -5.11 25.30
CA ASN A 368 3.71 -5.28 24.86
C ASN A 368 4.01 -6.78 24.74
N ILE A 369 4.01 -7.30 23.51
CA ILE A 369 4.23 -8.73 23.21
C ILE A 369 5.60 -9.25 23.69
N SER A 370 6.57 -8.39 23.97
CA SER A 370 7.86 -8.84 24.55
C SER A 370 7.82 -8.98 26.09
N LYS A 371 6.80 -8.44 26.76
CA LYS A 371 6.70 -8.35 28.23
C LYS A 371 5.46 -9.00 28.82
N ALA A 372 4.32 -8.96 28.12
CA ALA A 372 3.04 -9.50 28.58
C ALA A 372 3.13 -11.00 28.83
N SER A 373 2.54 -11.50 29.90
CA SER A 373 2.40 -12.93 30.18
C SER A 373 1.64 -13.66 29.07
N ASN A 374 1.77 -14.99 29.01
CA ASN A 374 1.05 -15.82 28.04
C ASN A 374 -0.48 -15.58 28.13
N SER A 375 -1.04 -15.55 29.34
CA SER A 375 -2.47 -15.30 29.57
C SER A 375 -2.92 -13.90 29.16
N GLU A 376 -2.09 -12.87 29.33
CA GLU A 376 -2.41 -11.52 28.83
C GLU A 376 -2.48 -11.47 27.29
N ILE A 377 -1.61 -12.23 26.60
CA ILE A 377 -1.63 -12.33 25.13
C ILE A 377 -2.85 -13.12 24.67
N GLN A 378 -3.15 -14.24 25.32
CA GLN A 378 -4.35 -15.02 25.08
C GLN A 378 -5.61 -14.15 25.20
N ASN A 379 -5.80 -13.47 26.34
CA ASN A 379 -6.96 -12.61 26.58
C ASN A 379 -7.07 -11.50 25.52
N TRP A 380 -5.94 -10.97 25.06
CA TRP A 380 -5.92 -9.96 24.01
C TRP A 380 -6.36 -10.53 22.66
N PHE A 381 -5.89 -11.72 22.28
CA PHE A 381 -6.35 -12.40 21.06
C PHE A 381 -7.83 -12.79 21.12
N GLU A 382 -8.31 -13.31 22.26
CA GLU A 382 -9.73 -13.61 22.50
C GLU A 382 -10.61 -12.36 22.40
N SER A 383 -10.08 -11.19 22.77
CA SER A 383 -10.82 -9.93 22.67
C SER A 383 -11.22 -9.57 21.23
N PHE A 384 -10.49 -10.04 20.22
CA PHE A 384 -10.86 -9.81 18.81
C PHE A 384 -12.18 -10.50 18.44
N GLY A 385 -12.51 -11.61 19.11
CA GLY A 385 -13.73 -12.37 18.87
C GLY A 385 -14.96 -11.77 19.54
N THR A 386 -14.80 -10.84 20.47
CA THR A 386 -15.91 -10.12 21.14
C THR A 386 -15.93 -8.63 20.83
N MET A 387 -14.97 -8.17 20.03
CA MET A 387 -14.82 -6.78 19.61
C MET A 387 -16.05 -6.27 18.86
N GLU A 388 -16.59 -5.14 19.32
CA GLU A 388 -17.56 -4.39 18.53
C GLU A 388 -16.88 -3.71 17.34
N TYR A 389 -17.50 -3.80 16.16
CA TYR A 389 -16.99 -3.16 14.96
C TYR A 389 -17.63 -1.80 14.70
N SER A 390 -16.83 -0.88 14.17
CA SER A 390 -17.33 0.21 13.34
C SER A 390 -17.38 -0.28 11.88
N ILE A 391 -18.56 -0.20 11.29
CA ILE A 391 -18.80 -0.55 9.89
C ILE A 391 -18.63 0.71 9.05
N ASN A 392 -17.93 0.61 7.91
CA ASN A 392 -17.84 1.70 6.95
C ASN A 392 -19.17 1.85 6.18
N GLU A 393 -20.09 2.63 6.73
CA GLU A 393 -21.44 2.80 6.19
C GLU A 393 -21.47 3.53 4.85
N ASP A 394 -20.57 4.50 4.61
CA ASP A 394 -20.46 5.17 3.32
C ASP A 394 -20.10 4.16 2.22
N LEU A 395 -19.09 3.32 2.48
CA LEU A 395 -18.73 2.23 1.57
C LEU A 395 -19.88 1.23 1.37
N ARG A 396 -20.54 0.81 2.45
CA ARG A 396 -21.65 -0.15 2.38
C ARG A 396 -22.81 0.40 1.55
N TYR A 397 -23.17 1.65 1.78
CA TYR A 397 -24.22 2.34 1.06
C TYR A 397 -23.91 2.37 -0.45
N TRP A 398 -22.74 2.86 -0.85
CA TRP A 398 -22.40 2.98 -2.27
C TRP A 398 -22.25 1.63 -3.00
N LEU A 399 -21.77 0.59 -2.31
CA LEU A 399 -21.64 -0.74 -2.89
C LEU A 399 -22.96 -1.49 -3.04
N THR A 400 -24.04 -1.05 -2.39
CA THR A 400 -25.34 -1.74 -2.37
C THR A 400 -26.52 -0.90 -2.86
N THR A 401 -26.37 0.43 -2.92
CA THR A 401 -27.42 1.32 -3.40
C THR A 401 -27.69 1.15 -4.90
N SER A 402 -28.94 1.46 -5.28
CA SER A 402 -29.37 1.65 -6.67
C SER A 402 -29.12 3.07 -7.20
N ASP A 403 -28.64 3.99 -6.34
CA ASP A 403 -28.39 5.37 -6.73
C ASP A 403 -27.31 5.47 -7.79
N GLN A 404 -27.47 6.45 -8.69
CA GLN A 404 -26.49 6.71 -9.73
C GLN A 404 -25.29 7.46 -9.17
N THR A 405 -24.11 7.02 -9.57
CA THR A 405 -22.86 7.73 -9.30
C THR A 405 -22.83 9.08 -10.01
N THR A 406 -22.31 10.10 -9.34
CA THR A 406 -21.96 11.40 -9.91
C THR A 406 -21.10 11.24 -11.18
N PRO A 407 -21.45 11.84 -12.33
CA PRO A 407 -20.71 11.65 -13.57
C PRO A 407 -19.22 11.98 -13.43
N LEU A 408 -18.33 11.11 -13.95
CA LEU A 408 -16.87 11.32 -13.89
C LEU A 408 -16.41 12.65 -14.50
N ALA A 409 -17.20 13.27 -15.38
CA ALA A 409 -16.90 14.58 -15.97
C ALA A 409 -17.14 15.75 -15.00
N SER A 410 -17.93 15.54 -13.95
CA SER A 410 -18.25 16.56 -12.94
C SER A 410 -17.30 16.53 -11.73
N LEU A 411 -16.45 15.51 -11.62
CA LEU A 411 -15.42 15.48 -10.58
C LEU A 411 -14.34 16.54 -10.86
N PRO A 412 -13.72 17.12 -9.81
CA PRO A 412 -12.71 18.15 -9.96
C PRO A 412 -11.61 17.73 -10.93
N ALA A 413 -11.31 18.59 -11.90
CA ALA A 413 -10.20 18.34 -12.82
C ALA A 413 -8.86 18.45 -12.07
N LYS A 414 -7.83 17.78 -12.61
CA LYS A 414 -6.45 17.97 -12.15
C LYS A 414 -6.12 19.47 -12.22
N PRO A 415 -5.67 20.11 -11.13
CA PRO A 415 -5.25 21.51 -11.17
C PRO A 415 -4.17 21.72 -12.24
N PRO A 416 -4.21 22.82 -13.01
CA PRO A 416 -3.21 23.09 -14.02
C PRO A 416 -1.81 23.19 -13.39
N ALA A 417 -0.82 22.65 -14.11
CA ALA A 417 0.58 22.74 -13.73
C ALA A 417 1.03 24.21 -13.68
N LEU A 418 1.69 24.61 -12.60
CA LEU A 418 2.26 25.95 -12.48
C LEU A 418 3.64 25.97 -13.13
N LEU A 419 3.74 26.41 -14.39
CA LEU A 419 5.00 26.37 -15.16
C LEU A 419 5.90 27.59 -14.95
N LYS A 420 5.34 28.70 -14.47
CA LYS A 420 6.04 29.96 -14.21
C LYS A 420 5.62 30.51 -12.86
N PRO A 421 6.54 31.13 -12.10
CA PRO A 421 6.17 31.70 -10.82
C PRO A 421 5.28 32.93 -11.02
N PRO A 422 4.30 33.17 -10.13
CA PRO A 422 3.48 34.38 -10.15
C PRO A 422 4.24 35.68 -9.83
N GLY A 423 5.45 35.60 -9.26
CA GLY A 423 6.28 36.75 -8.93
C GLY A 423 7.76 36.39 -8.77
N GLU A 424 8.65 37.39 -8.87
CA GLU A 424 10.10 37.28 -8.68
C GLU A 424 10.62 38.42 -7.79
N ASP A 425 9.90 38.74 -6.72
CA ASP A 425 10.19 39.89 -5.84
C ASP A 425 11.62 39.83 -5.28
N PRO A 426 12.35 40.95 -5.18
CA PRO A 426 13.67 40.94 -4.58
C PRO A 426 13.59 40.51 -3.10
N LEU A 427 14.54 39.67 -2.66
CA LEU A 427 14.65 39.31 -1.25
C LEU A 427 15.29 40.46 -0.46
N PRO A 428 14.90 40.67 0.81
CA PRO A 428 15.54 41.67 1.65
C PRO A 428 17.00 41.27 1.93
N SER A 429 17.90 42.25 1.87
CA SER A 429 19.31 42.03 2.21
C SER A 429 19.44 41.47 3.64
N PRO A 430 20.29 40.46 3.88
CA PRO A 430 21.31 39.89 2.99
C PRO A 430 20.91 38.58 2.29
N TRP A 431 19.62 38.29 2.13
CA TRP A 431 19.15 37.06 1.51
C TRP A 431 19.39 37.02 0.00
N ALA A 432 19.81 35.87 -0.50
CA ALA A 432 19.93 35.56 -1.93
C ALA A 432 19.07 34.34 -2.29
N VAL A 433 18.78 34.12 -3.57
CA VAL A 433 18.00 32.95 -4.03
C VAL A 433 18.64 32.29 -5.25
N LYS A 434 18.55 30.95 -5.32
CA LYS A 434 19.06 30.18 -6.45
C LYS A 434 18.24 28.90 -6.67
N ASP A 435 18.00 28.60 -7.94
CA ASP A 435 17.51 27.29 -8.38
C ASP A 435 18.71 26.33 -8.57
N ILE A 436 18.68 25.20 -7.86
CA ILE A 436 19.77 24.23 -7.77
C ILE A 436 19.49 23.05 -8.72
N GLY A 437 20.54 22.52 -9.36
CA GLY A 437 20.47 21.24 -10.09
C GLY A 437 19.61 21.18 -11.35
N ARG A 438 19.34 22.32 -11.98
CA ARG A 438 18.39 22.42 -13.13
C ARG A 438 16.93 22.19 -12.71
N SER A 439 16.57 22.60 -11.50
CA SER A 439 15.16 22.77 -11.16
C SER A 439 14.50 23.78 -12.12
N LEU A 440 13.21 23.59 -12.37
CA LEU A 440 12.35 24.52 -13.08
C LEU A 440 12.50 25.90 -12.42
N LYS A 441 12.68 26.94 -13.24
CA LYS A 441 12.94 28.30 -12.76
C LYS A 441 11.81 28.73 -11.83
N GLY A 442 12.16 28.96 -10.57
CA GLY A 442 11.23 29.37 -9.54
C GLY A 442 11.12 30.89 -9.39
N GLY A 443 10.34 31.30 -8.40
CA GLY A 443 10.16 32.71 -8.04
C GLY A 443 9.67 32.88 -6.61
N GLN A 444 9.34 34.11 -6.22
CA GLN A 444 8.88 34.43 -4.88
C GLN A 444 8.00 35.67 -4.88
N ILE A 445 7.09 35.73 -3.91
CA ILE A 445 6.34 36.92 -3.54
C ILE A 445 6.68 37.22 -2.08
N ILE A 446 7.14 38.45 -1.81
CA ILE A 446 7.63 38.84 -0.48
C ILE A 446 6.69 39.87 0.13
N LYS A 447 5.96 39.46 1.15
CA LYS A 447 5.15 40.34 2.00
C LYS A 447 5.74 40.35 3.41
N SER A 448 5.55 41.45 4.15
CA SER A 448 6.13 41.73 5.47
C SER A 448 6.58 40.49 6.25
N ASN A 449 5.63 39.65 6.69
CA ASN A 449 5.91 38.43 7.47
C ASN A 449 5.66 37.13 6.70
N ASP A 450 5.15 37.20 5.46
CA ASP A 450 4.73 36.03 4.68
C ASP A 450 5.54 35.97 3.37
N TRP A 451 6.47 35.04 3.29
CA TRP A 451 7.30 34.83 2.11
C TRP A 451 6.83 33.59 1.38
N THR A 452 6.27 33.79 0.19
CA THR A 452 5.84 32.68 -0.66
C THR A 452 6.92 32.37 -1.68
N PHE A 453 7.44 31.15 -1.68
CA PHE A 453 8.37 30.65 -2.68
C PHE A 453 7.70 29.66 -3.62
N TYR A 454 8.04 29.76 -4.89
CA TYR A 454 7.64 28.83 -5.93
C TYR A 454 8.86 28.06 -6.41
N GLY A 455 8.94 26.77 -6.09
CA GLY A 455 10.12 25.94 -6.39
C GLY A 455 9.77 24.71 -7.22
N GLY A 456 10.58 24.43 -8.22
CA GLY A 456 10.58 23.16 -8.94
C GLY A 456 11.64 22.21 -8.40
N GLY A 457 11.74 21.03 -8.99
CA GLY A 457 12.84 20.09 -8.76
C GLY A 457 12.36 18.65 -8.73
N ASN A 458 13.24 17.73 -9.12
CA ASN A 458 12.95 16.30 -9.05
C ASN A 458 13.06 15.77 -7.63
N ASP A 459 14.17 16.03 -6.92
CA ASP A 459 14.31 15.64 -5.53
C ASP A 459 15.55 16.27 -4.83
N ILE A 460 15.61 16.12 -3.51
CA ILE A 460 16.80 16.26 -2.67
C ILE A 460 17.04 14.88 -2.02
N TRP A 461 17.72 13.97 -2.73
CA TRP A 461 17.91 12.59 -2.27
C TRP A 461 19.16 11.92 -2.81
N ASN A 462 19.28 11.81 -4.13
CA ASN A 462 20.36 11.06 -4.79
C ASN A 462 21.72 11.79 -4.67
N THR A 463 22.61 11.68 -5.65
CA THR A 463 23.90 12.38 -5.64
C THR A 463 23.81 13.84 -6.08
N ASP A 464 22.68 14.22 -6.70
CA ASP A 464 22.38 15.55 -7.21
C ASP A 464 21.00 16.02 -6.71
N ASP A 465 20.97 17.24 -6.18
CA ASP A 465 19.77 17.92 -5.66
C ASP A 465 19.18 18.86 -6.70
N GLN A 466 17.86 18.95 -6.77
CA GLN A 466 17.15 19.96 -7.54
C GLN A 466 16.08 20.63 -6.69
N PHE A 467 16.19 21.95 -6.45
CA PHE A 467 15.23 22.69 -5.62
C PHE A 467 15.49 24.20 -5.69
N ARG A 468 14.55 25.01 -5.20
CA ARG A 468 14.76 26.45 -4.97
C ARG A 468 15.29 26.69 -3.57
N PHE A 469 16.39 27.44 -3.46
CA PHE A 469 17.06 27.74 -2.20
C PHE A 469 17.16 29.25 -1.99
N ALA A 470 16.50 29.78 -0.96
CA ALA A 470 16.69 31.15 -0.49
C ALA A 470 17.58 31.13 0.75
N TYR A 471 18.70 31.83 0.73
CA TYR A 471 19.79 31.59 1.67
C TYR A 471 20.57 32.84 2.08
N GLN A 472 21.26 32.70 3.21
CA GLN A 472 22.37 33.56 3.61
C GLN A 472 23.65 32.73 3.74
N LYS A 473 24.81 33.39 3.56
CA LYS A 473 26.11 32.82 3.88
C LYS A 473 26.50 33.29 5.28
N ILE A 474 26.72 32.35 6.19
CA ILE A 474 26.91 32.62 7.61
C ILE A 474 28.17 31.95 8.14
N ALA A 475 28.78 32.54 9.17
CA ALA A 475 29.89 31.99 9.92
C ALA A 475 29.63 32.22 11.41
N GLY A 476 30.15 31.34 12.27
CA GLY A 476 29.84 31.35 13.71
C GLY A 476 28.71 30.40 14.07
N ASP A 477 28.26 30.49 15.31
CA ASP A 477 27.12 29.76 15.85
C ASP A 477 25.85 30.54 15.57
N PHE A 478 24.74 29.87 15.28
CA PHE A 478 23.51 30.54 14.87
C PHE A 478 22.28 29.75 15.29
N SER A 479 21.13 30.43 15.28
CA SER A 479 19.80 29.81 15.39
C SER A 479 18.92 30.33 14.26
N PHE A 480 18.24 29.41 13.57
CA PHE A 480 17.29 29.73 12.52
C PHE A 480 15.97 29.01 12.77
N SER A 481 14.87 29.76 12.89
CA SER A 481 13.52 29.22 13.01
C SER A 481 12.60 29.75 11.92
N VAL A 482 11.63 28.93 11.53
CA VAL A 482 10.58 29.29 10.59
C VAL A 482 9.30 28.53 10.89
N LYS A 483 8.15 29.13 10.59
CA LYS A 483 6.87 28.44 10.45
C LYS A 483 6.59 28.19 8.97
N VAL A 484 6.25 26.95 8.63
CA VAL A 484 5.76 26.58 7.29
C VAL A 484 4.24 26.71 7.33
N ASP A 485 3.70 27.80 6.79
CA ASP A 485 2.26 28.07 6.86
C ASP A 485 1.46 27.20 5.90
N SER A 486 2.02 26.96 4.72
CA SER A 486 1.42 26.06 3.72
C SER A 486 2.45 25.50 2.76
N LEU A 487 2.17 24.30 2.24
CA LEU A 487 2.87 23.65 1.14
C LEU A 487 1.85 23.03 0.19
N LYS A 488 1.86 23.44 -1.07
CA LYS A 488 0.99 22.84 -2.10
C LYS A 488 1.41 21.39 -2.35
N ASN A 489 0.45 20.47 -2.30
CA ASN A 489 0.66 19.06 -2.60
C ASN A 489 0.77 18.81 -4.12
N THR A 490 1.90 19.18 -4.73
CA THR A 490 2.24 18.80 -6.11
C THR A 490 2.63 17.31 -6.21
N HIS A 491 3.17 16.77 -5.12
CA HIS A 491 3.55 15.37 -4.97
C HIS A 491 3.65 15.04 -3.46
N PRO A 492 3.37 13.80 -3.01
CA PRO A 492 3.50 13.42 -1.59
C PRO A 492 4.88 13.69 -0.97
N TYR A 493 5.93 13.76 -1.80
CA TYR A 493 7.32 14.05 -1.38
C TYR A 493 7.79 15.47 -1.74
N ALA A 494 6.88 16.39 -2.06
CA ALA A 494 7.21 17.81 -2.11
C ALA A 494 7.77 18.25 -0.74
N LYS A 495 8.78 19.13 -0.71
CA LYS A 495 9.51 19.49 0.52
C LYS A 495 9.49 21.00 0.74
N ALA A 496 9.21 21.39 1.99
CA ALA A 496 9.36 22.75 2.51
C ALA A 496 10.15 22.69 3.81
N GLY A 497 11.21 23.47 3.96
CA GLY A 497 12.05 23.33 5.16
C GLY A 497 13.26 24.24 5.27
N ILE A 498 14.06 24.00 6.30
CA ILE A 498 15.33 24.67 6.56
C ILE A 498 16.47 23.75 6.12
N MET A 499 17.41 24.29 5.33
CA MET A 499 18.61 23.59 4.91
C MET A 499 19.89 24.35 5.29
N VAL A 500 20.85 23.63 5.88
CA VAL A 500 22.27 23.99 5.91
C VAL A 500 23.02 23.26 4.81
N ARG A 501 23.92 23.94 4.10
CA ARG A 501 24.73 23.30 3.05
C ARG A 501 26.11 23.91 2.90
N LYS A 502 27.08 23.05 2.55
CA LYS A 502 28.48 23.43 2.37
C LYS A 502 28.70 24.42 1.23
N ASN A 503 28.05 24.23 0.09
CA ASN A 503 28.21 25.06 -1.10
C ASN A 503 26.95 25.01 -1.99
N LEU A 504 26.88 25.86 -3.02
CA LEU A 504 25.70 25.98 -3.90
C LEU A 504 25.69 25.01 -5.11
N ASN A 505 26.54 23.97 -5.12
CA ASN A 505 26.54 22.95 -6.18
C ASN A 505 25.47 21.89 -5.92
N LYS A 506 24.88 21.32 -6.99
CA LYS A 506 23.83 20.30 -6.88
C LYS A 506 24.20 19.07 -6.05
N ASN A 507 25.49 18.75 -5.93
CA ASN A 507 25.97 17.59 -5.18
C ASN A 507 26.49 17.96 -3.79
N SER A 508 26.15 19.13 -3.23
CA SER A 508 26.72 19.60 -1.96
C SER A 508 26.37 18.68 -0.79
N ALA A 509 27.33 18.51 0.12
CA ALA A 509 27.04 18.10 1.49
C ALA A 509 26.03 19.08 2.12
N HIS A 510 25.03 18.56 2.83
CA HIS A 510 23.92 19.33 3.39
C HIS A 510 23.26 18.59 4.56
N GLY A 511 22.46 19.33 5.33
CA GLY A 511 21.48 18.80 6.28
C GLY A 511 20.19 19.60 6.11
N ILE A 512 19.06 18.93 6.10
CA ILE A 512 17.72 19.51 5.90
C ILE A 512 16.76 18.98 6.95
N ILE A 513 15.93 19.86 7.49
CA ILE A 513 14.68 19.51 8.14
C ILE A 513 13.54 20.04 7.28
N ASN A 514 12.67 19.15 6.79
CA ASN A 514 11.52 19.51 5.98
C ASN A 514 10.21 18.90 6.48
N ILE A 515 9.13 19.48 5.96
CA ILE A 515 7.76 19.00 6.06
C ILE A 515 7.29 18.56 4.67
N PHE A 516 6.52 17.48 4.64
CA PHE A 516 5.78 17.00 3.46
C PHE A 516 4.35 17.55 3.45
N PRO A 517 3.60 17.49 2.34
CA PRO A 517 2.22 17.96 2.30
C PRO A 517 1.27 17.24 3.29
N SER A 518 1.67 16.06 3.76
CA SER A 518 0.95 15.31 4.80
C SER A 518 1.11 15.89 6.21
N GLY A 519 2.04 16.84 6.42
CA GLY A 519 2.48 17.34 7.73
C GLY A 519 3.57 16.50 8.40
N ALA A 520 3.91 15.33 7.85
CA ALA A 520 5.04 14.52 8.32
C ALA A 520 6.36 15.26 8.12
N THR A 521 7.29 15.10 9.06
CA THR A 521 8.63 15.72 9.03
C THR A 521 9.72 14.70 8.68
N GLU A 522 10.83 15.18 8.13
CA GLU A 522 12.01 14.37 7.84
C GLU A 522 13.28 15.16 8.10
N TYR A 523 14.23 14.52 8.79
CA TYR A 523 15.61 14.96 8.84
C TYR A 523 16.43 14.21 7.78
N GLY A 524 16.90 14.93 6.77
CA GLY A 524 17.77 14.42 5.70
C GLY A 524 19.18 14.98 5.80
N TYR A 525 20.20 14.18 5.51
CA TYR A 525 21.58 14.66 5.50
C TYR A 525 22.50 13.95 4.50
N ARG A 526 23.50 14.69 4.04
CA ARG A 526 24.60 14.25 3.19
C ARG A 526 25.91 14.82 3.76
N GLU A 527 26.76 13.97 4.31
CA GLU A 527 27.99 14.42 5.00
C GLU A 527 29.07 14.92 4.04
N LYS A 528 29.20 14.28 2.87
CA LYS A 528 30.19 14.61 1.83
C LYS A 528 29.52 14.85 0.48
N ASN A 529 30.13 15.74 -0.32
CA ASN A 529 29.61 16.03 -1.65
C ASN A 529 29.48 14.75 -2.50
N GLY A 530 28.38 14.60 -3.23
CA GLY A 530 28.14 13.49 -4.16
C GLY A 530 27.73 12.16 -3.54
N GLN A 531 27.51 12.09 -2.23
CA GLN A 531 26.90 10.92 -1.59
C GLN A 531 25.38 10.88 -1.80
N VAL A 532 24.76 9.71 -1.70
CA VAL A 532 23.30 9.61 -1.54
C VAL A 532 22.92 10.11 -0.15
N MET A 533 21.83 10.86 -0.05
CA MET A 533 21.30 11.36 1.22
C MET A 533 20.82 10.20 2.09
N LYS A 534 20.96 10.37 3.40
CA LYS A 534 20.34 9.52 4.42
C LYS A 534 19.23 10.31 5.10
N ALA A 535 18.18 9.64 5.55
CA ALA A 535 17.06 10.30 6.21
C ALA A 535 16.56 9.55 7.44
N LYS A 536 15.88 10.29 8.32
CA LYS A 536 15.14 9.80 9.48
C LYS A 536 13.79 10.51 9.55
N SER A 537 12.71 9.74 9.59
CA SER A 537 11.36 10.27 9.78
C SER A 537 11.22 10.95 11.15
N GLY A 538 10.48 12.06 11.18
CA GLY A 538 10.06 12.75 12.39
C GLY A 538 8.55 12.68 12.60
N PRO A 539 8.02 13.34 13.65
CA PRO A 539 6.59 13.36 13.93
C PRO A 539 5.80 14.08 12.82
N LYS A 540 4.50 13.78 12.75
CA LYS A 540 3.54 14.55 11.95
C LYS A 540 3.05 15.74 12.77
N LEU A 541 3.27 16.94 12.25
CA LEU A 541 2.89 18.18 12.91
C LEU A 541 1.44 18.56 12.60
N ASP A 542 0.80 19.26 13.54
CA ASP A 542 -0.49 19.90 13.34
C ASP A 542 -0.38 20.95 12.23
N SER A 543 -1.38 21.03 11.34
CA SER A 543 -1.40 22.00 10.25
C SER A 543 -1.36 23.46 10.73
N SER A 544 -1.84 23.74 11.94
CA SER A 544 -1.78 25.05 12.56
C SER A 544 -0.40 25.40 13.16
N ASN A 545 0.43 24.39 13.44
CA ASN A 545 1.69 24.53 14.18
C ASN A 545 2.86 23.77 13.52
N GLN A 546 3.28 24.24 12.36
CA GLN A 546 4.38 23.66 11.58
C GLN A 546 5.67 24.47 11.74
N ASN A 547 6.25 24.45 12.94
CA ASN A 547 7.48 25.19 13.25
C ASN A 547 8.72 24.30 13.19
N LEU A 548 9.75 24.81 12.49
CA LEU A 548 11.05 24.15 12.31
C LEU A 548 12.16 25.04 12.88
N LYS A 549 13.20 24.43 13.45
CA LYS A 549 14.38 25.15 13.94
C LYS A 549 15.67 24.40 13.67
N VAL A 550 16.72 25.14 13.35
CA VAL A 550 18.09 24.65 13.22
C VAL A 550 19.02 25.51 14.08
N GLU A 551 19.86 24.87 14.89
CA GLU A 551 20.85 25.56 15.73
C GLU A 551 22.23 24.99 15.45
N LYS A 552 23.21 25.86 15.22
CA LYS A 552 24.61 25.46 15.12
C LYS A 552 25.35 25.87 16.39
N ILE A 553 26.01 24.90 17.03
CA ILE A 553 26.88 25.08 18.18
C ILE A 553 28.22 24.42 17.86
N LYS A 554 29.29 25.21 17.78
CA LYS A 554 30.62 24.78 17.34
C LYS A 554 30.56 24.00 16.01
N GLU A 555 31.01 22.74 15.95
CA GLU A 555 30.99 21.89 14.76
C GLU A 555 29.68 21.13 14.52
N TYR A 556 28.68 21.26 15.39
CA TYR A 556 27.42 20.53 15.27
C TYR A 556 26.26 21.44 14.85
N VAL A 557 25.42 20.92 13.95
CA VAL A 557 24.13 21.48 13.60
C VAL A 557 23.04 20.56 14.13
N HIS A 558 22.10 21.09 14.90
CA HIS A 558 20.99 20.37 15.50
C HIS A 558 19.68 20.79 14.82
N PHE A 559 18.83 19.80 14.54
CA PHE A 559 17.58 19.97 13.80
C PHE A 559 16.40 19.65 14.70
N TYR A 560 15.43 20.56 14.75
CA TYR A 560 14.29 20.48 15.65
C TYR A 560 12.97 20.72 14.91
N VAL A 561 11.93 20.10 15.45
CA VAL A 561 10.52 20.34 15.10
C VAL A 561 9.79 20.76 16.37
N ASN A 562 8.79 21.61 16.24
CA ASN A 562 7.88 21.91 17.35
C ASN A 562 6.70 20.94 17.29
N ASP A 563 6.68 19.93 18.17
CA ASP A 563 5.57 19.00 18.30
C ASP A 563 4.84 19.29 19.61
N LYS A 564 3.51 19.51 19.54
CA LYS A 564 2.67 19.84 20.71
C LYS A 564 3.23 20.94 21.62
N ASN A 565 3.77 22.01 21.01
CA ASN A 565 4.40 23.15 21.68
C ASN A 565 5.77 22.86 22.33
N GLU A 566 6.36 21.69 22.10
CA GLU A 566 7.70 21.35 22.57
C GLU A 566 8.70 21.22 21.41
N TRP A 567 9.92 21.73 21.61
CA TRP A 567 10.99 21.57 20.62
C TRP A 567 11.66 20.20 20.76
N VAL A 568 11.41 19.32 19.79
CA VAL A 568 11.96 17.97 19.74
C VAL A 568 13.15 17.92 18.78
N LYS A 569 14.32 17.52 19.28
CA LYS A 569 15.51 17.26 18.43
C LYS A 569 15.31 15.96 17.66
N ILE A 570 15.31 16.03 16.34
CA ILE A 570 15.12 14.86 15.47
C ILE A 570 16.43 14.37 14.85
N GLY A 571 17.43 15.25 14.75
CA GLY A 571 18.68 14.96 14.08
C GLY A 571 19.81 15.93 14.46
N GLU A 572 21.03 15.51 14.16
CA GLU A 572 22.23 16.32 14.27
C GLU A 572 23.25 15.94 13.20
N LEU A 573 24.08 16.91 12.81
CA LEU A 573 25.09 16.77 11.78
C LEU A 573 26.40 17.41 12.22
N ASN A 574 27.50 16.66 12.15
CA ASN A 574 28.84 17.21 12.33
C ASN A 574 29.34 17.80 11.01
N ILE A 575 29.67 19.08 11.01
CA ILE A 575 30.10 19.85 9.83
C ILE A 575 31.55 20.33 9.92
N ASN A 576 32.39 19.73 10.77
CA ASN A 576 33.79 20.12 10.96
C ASN A 576 34.59 20.28 9.65
N ASN A 577 34.27 19.49 8.63
CA ASN A 577 34.93 19.46 7.34
C ASN A 577 34.31 20.40 6.27
N TRP A 578 33.36 21.27 6.65
CA TRP A 578 32.63 22.11 5.70
C TRP A 578 33.25 23.50 5.50
N GLY A 579 34.20 23.89 6.34
CA GLY A 579 34.86 25.20 6.31
C GLY A 579 34.23 26.20 7.28
N LYS A 580 34.79 27.42 7.33
CA LYS A 580 34.40 28.44 8.32
C LYS A 580 33.03 29.07 8.09
N SER A 581 32.54 29.04 6.87
CA SER A 581 31.25 29.60 6.47
C SER A 581 30.43 28.59 5.70
N ILE A 582 29.13 28.56 5.94
CA ILE A 582 28.17 27.69 5.26
C ILE A 582 27.00 28.52 4.72
N TYR A 583 26.10 27.87 4.00
CA TYR A 583 24.85 28.48 3.56
C TYR A 583 23.70 27.92 4.39
N ILE A 584 22.84 28.79 4.90
CA ILE A 584 21.64 28.44 5.66
C ILE A 584 20.43 29.12 5.01
N GLY A 585 19.31 28.41 4.91
CA GLY A 585 18.14 29.00 4.29
C GLY A 585 16.94 28.09 4.11
N LEU A 586 15.96 28.59 3.35
CA LEU A 586 14.70 27.95 3.04
C LEU A 586 14.82 27.12 1.76
N ALA A 587 14.38 25.87 1.80
CA ALA A 587 14.41 24.94 0.67
C ALA A 587 12.99 24.57 0.23
N THR A 588 12.68 24.79 -1.05
CA THR A 588 11.37 24.49 -1.64
C THR A 588 11.52 23.59 -2.88
N LEU A 589 10.82 22.45 -2.86
CA LEU A 589 10.90 21.40 -3.89
C LEU A 589 9.50 20.87 -4.23
N SER A 590 9.16 20.80 -5.52
CA SER A 590 7.88 20.24 -6.01
C SER A 590 7.85 18.72 -6.07
N HIS A 591 9.03 18.08 -6.19
CA HIS A 591 9.19 16.65 -6.50
C HIS A 591 8.52 16.24 -7.83
N ASP A 592 8.31 17.23 -8.69
CA ASP A 592 7.85 17.11 -10.06
C ASP A 592 8.42 18.31 -10.82
N ASN A 593 9.57 18.14 -11.48
CA ASN A 593 10.24 19.25 -12.15
C ASN A 593 9.51 19.74 -13.43
N SER A 594 8.37 19.15 -13.77
CA SER A 594 7.48 19.66 -14.80
C SER A 594 6.58 20.80 -14.29
N GLN A 595 6.53 21.06 -12.98
CA GLN A 595 5.74 22.15 -12.39
C GLN A 595 6.36 22.72 -11.10
N LEU A 596 5.93 23.91 -10.69
CA LEU A 596 6.30 24.54 -9.44
C LEU A 596 5.32 24.16 -8.33
N THR A 597 5.86 23.92 -7.12
CA THR A 597 5.06 23.96 -5.88
C THR A 597 5.13 25.33 -5.24
N ALA A 598 4.10 25.70 -4.49
CA ALA A 598 4.03 26.93 -3.72
C ALA A 598 4.17 26.61 -2.23
N VAL A 599 5.03 27.37 -1.54
CA VAL A 599 5.23 27.27 -0.09
C VAL A 599 5.19 28.66 0.51
N THR A 600 4.44 28.86 1.58
CA THR A 600 4.46 30.10 2.36
C THR A 600 5.18 29.86 3.68
N TYR A 601 6.21 30.65 3.93
CA TYR A 601 6.95 30.68 5.19
C TYR A 601 6.61 31.96 5.95
N ASN A 602 6.45 31.84 7.26
CA ASN A 602 6.24 32.94 8.19
C ASN A 602 7.14 32.80 9.41
N ASN A 603 7.23 33.87 10.21
CA ASN A 603 8.09 33.95 11.39
C ASN A 603 9.56 33.55 11.11
N ILE A 604 10.09 34.01 9.97
CA ILE A 604 11.46 33.74 9.52
C ILE A 604 12.42 34.51 10.41
N HIS A 605 13.12 33.82 11.31
CA HIS A 605 14.02 34.44 12.27
C HIS A 605 15.39 33.75 12.30
N LEU A 606 16.40 34.40 11.72
CA LEU A 606 17.79 33.97 11.74
C LEU A 606 18.59 34.92 12.66
N SER A 607 19.19 34.36 13.70
CA SER A 607 20.10 35.05 14.62
C SER A 607 21.49 34.41 14.57
N ASN A 608 22.53 35.23 14.49
CA ASN A 608 23.94 34.85 14.47
C ASN A 608 24.69 35.56 15.57
#